data_AF-A0A7G5E7C6-F1
#
_entry.id   AF-A0A7G5E7C6-F1
#
_cell.length_a   1.000
_cell.length_b   1.000
_cell.length_c   1.000
_cell.angle_alpha   90.00
_cell.angle_beta   90.00
_cell.angle_gamma   90.00
#
_symmetry.space_group_name_H-M   'P 1'
#
loop_
_entity.id
_entity.type
_entity.pdbx_description
1 polymer ?
#
loop_
_entity_poly.entity_id
_entity_poly.type
_entity_poly.pdbx_seq_one_letter_code
_entity_poly.pdbx_strand_id
1 'polypeptide(L)'
;MRKKASSAVGFLVFLYLGLVGTVVSAQENTDVAWGDPRPQDSSYYAFREKNSIPPFSTKKIQFLIDKRLKTLPDEALTDYDAGIPARDFNTLTAEEKFTYTMIYPEIFSQACAERMFVNDPQKKIFGQLLFVYNGVFWSERQISYMKKNKAQVLTFIRELSGKTNEMGLNYKSAILEMNAWESIPFLIDFYQNNRRDKDILTTLLLLLKKGELSDFKQSKIYHKLYGPDTNYESWMDFSEANEQYIIETAQAYYNKRQGE
;
A
#
# COMPACT_ATOMS: atom_id res chain seq x y z
N MET A 1 70.35 4.00 49.33
CA MET A 1 69.79 3.03 48.34
C MET A 1 68.61 3.73 47.67
N ARG A 2 68.73 4.24 46.42
CA ARG A 2 68.31 3.59 45.14
C ARG A 2 66.81 3.19 45.19
N LYS A 3 65.86 3.65 44.35
CA LYS A 3 65.83 4.12 42.94
C LYS A 3 64.56 4.97 42.65
N LYS A 4 64.63 5.82 41.61
CA LYS A 4 63.51 6.37 40.81
C LYS A 4 63.03 5.36 39.75
N ALA A 5 61.76 5.46 39.32
CA ALA A 5 61.18 5.19 37.98
C ALA A 5 59.67 5.58 38.04
N SER A 6 59.04 6.45 37.26
CA SER A 6 58.98 6.83 35.82
C SER A 6 58.01 5.99 34.97
N SER A 7 57.17 6.72 34.21
CA SER A 7 56.27 6.37 33.08
C SER A 7 55.00 5.57 33.43
N ALA A 8 53.85 5.71 32.76
CA ALA A 8 53.64 6.04 31.35
C ALA A 8 52.28 6.72 31.07
N VAL A 9 52.31 7.45 29.96
CA VAL A 9 51.21 8.08 29.22
C VAL A 9 50.17 7.02 28.79
N GLY A 10 48.89 7.32 28.99
CA GLY A 10 47.77 6.56 28.43
C GLY A 10 46.85 7.49 27.67
N PHE A 11 47.04 7.55 26.35
CA PHE A 11 46.17 8.20 25.37
C PHE A 11 44.84 7.43 25.31
N LEU A 12 43.72 8.06 25.67
CA LEU A 12 42.38 7.50 25.44
C LEU A 12 41.71 8.30 24.33
N VAL A 13 41.86 7.78 23.12
CA VAL A 13 41.11 8.18 21.93
C VAL A 13 39.68 7.70 22.12
N PHE A 14 38.74 8.61 22.38
CA PHE A 14 37.31 8.31 22.25
C PHE A 14 36.91 8.43 20.77
N LEU A 15 36.73 7.27 20.14
CA LEU A 15 36.01 7.12 18.87
C LEU A 15 34.55 7.54 19.08
N TYR A 16 34.20 8.75 18.68
CA TYR A 16 32.82 9.19 18.48
C TYR A 16 32.34 8.64 17.13
N LEU A 17 31.87 7.39 17.09
CA LEU A 17 31.09 6.88 15.97
C LEU A 17 29.62 7.27 16.19
N GLY A 18 29.09 7.98 15.20
CA GLY A 18 27.77 8.59 15.22
C GLY A 18 26.63 7.58 15.40
N LEU A 19 25.86 7.79 16.45
CA LEU A 19 24.47 7.35 16.54
C LEU A 19 23.62 8.56 16.11
N VAL A 20 23.32 8.66 14.82
CA VAL A 20 22.20 9.47 14.36
C VAL A 20 20.95 8.72 14.82
N GLY A 21 20.52 9.01 16.05
CA GLY A 21 19.29 8.47 16.61
C GLY A 21 18.11 9.02 15.81
N THR A 22 17.54 8.18 14.95
CA THR A 22 16.18 8.41 14.48
C THR A 22 15.23 8.17 15.66
N VAL A 23 14.70 9.25 16.19
CA VAL A 23 13.72 9.24 17.27
C VAL A 23 12.43 8.67 16.69
N VAL A 24 12.04 7.48 17.13
CA VAL A 24 10.75 6.88 16.79
C VAL A 24 9.80 7.20 17.93
N SER A 25 8.95 8.21 17.75
CA SER A 25 7.86 8.50 18.69
C SER A 25 6.79 7.40 18.62
N ALA A 26 6.21 7.02 19.77
CA ALA A 26 5.05 6.14 19.85
C ALA A 26 3.81 6.82 19.22
N GLN A 27 2.84 6.04 18.76
CA GLN A 27 1.55 6.58 18.28
C GLN A 27 0.74 7.05 19.50
N GLU A 28 0.41 8.34 19.56
CA GLU A 28 -0.38 8.92 20.65
C GLU A 28 -1.85 9.02 20.25
N ASN A 29 -2.77 8.67 21.16
CA ASN A 29 -4.23 8.77 20.96
C ASN A 29 -4.74 10.22 20.78
N THR A 30 -3.86 11.22 20.83
CA THR A 30 -4.15 12.65 20.57
C THR A 30 -4.02 13.03 19.10
N ASP A 31 -3.39 12.18 18.29
CA ASP A 31 -3.16 12.44 16.86
C ASP A 31 -4.31 11.97 15.96
N VAL A 32 -5.50 11.79 16.53
CA VAL A 32 -6.62 11.18 15.82
C VAL A 32 -7.92 11.96 15.97
N ALA A 33 -8.75 11.91 14.94
CA ALA A 33 -10.11 12.40 14.87
C ALA A 33 -11.06 11.20 14.83
N TRP A 34 -11.91 11.11 15.85
CA TRP A 34 -13.00 10.13 15.93
C TRP A 34 -14.20 10.66 15.15
N GLY A 35 -14.65 9.93 14.12
CA GLY A 35 -15.70 10.39 13.22
C GLY A 35 -15.12 10.84 11.87
N ASP A 36 -15.39 12.06 11.45
CA ASP A 36 -14.91 12.59 10.16
C ASP A 36 -13.47 13.14 10.24
N PRO A 37 -12.71 13.14 9.12
CA PRO A 37 -11.41 13.80 9.07
C PRO A 37 -11.58 15.31 9.29
N ARG A 38 -10.55 15.96 9.85
CA ARG A 38 -10.53 17.42 9.91
C ARG A 38 -10.69 18.02 8.50
N PRO A 39 -11.33 19.18 8.32
CA PRO A 39 -11.54 19.78 7.00
C PRO A 39 -10.26 19.90 6.15
N GLN A 40 -9.14 20.25 6.80
CA GLN A 40 -7.83 20.35 6.14
C GLN A 40 -7.24 19.01 5.68
N ASP A 41 -7.60 17.90 6.35
CA ASP A 41 -7.09 16.56 6.05
C ASP A 41 -8.00 15.80 5.06
N SER A 42 -9.26 16.24 4.93
CA SER A 42 -10.29 15.61 4.08
C SER A 42 -9.83 15.42 2.63
N SER A 43 -9.15 16.43 2.06
CA SER A 43 -8.65 16.37 0.68
C SER A 43 -7.57 15.31 0.47
N TYR A 44 -6.76 15.04 1.50
CA TYR A 44 -5.73 14.00 1.42
C TYR A 44 -6.33 12.62 1.57
N TYR A 45 -7.33 12.44 2.44
CA TYR A 45 -8.08 11.19 2.52
C TYR A 45 -8.81 10.88 1.20
N ALA A 46 -9.52 11.85 0.63
CA ALA A 46 -10.14 11.70 -0.69
C ALA A 46 -9.12 11.32 -1.78
N PHE A 47 -7.90 11.86 -1.71
CA PHE A 47 -6.81 11.47 -2.62
C PHE A 47 -6.38 10.00 -2.41
N ARG A 48 -6.21 9.55 -1.16
CA ARG A 48 -5.82 8.17 -0.85
C ARG A 48 -6.89 7.14 -1.24
N GLU A 49 -8.16 7.52 -1.17
CA GLU A 49 -9.30 6.66 -1.51
C GLU A 49 -9.60 6.61 -3.01
N LYS A 50 -9.08 7.58 -3.77
CA LYS A 50 -9.37 7.71 -5.19
C LYS A 50 -8.94 6.46 -5.96
N ASN A 51 -9.90 5.83 -6.63
CA ASN A 51 -9.66 4.76 -7.57
C ASN A 51 -9.36 5.33 -8.97
N SER A 52 -8.47 4.66 -9.70
CA SER A 52 -8.25 4.92 -11.13
C SER A 52 -9.34 4.25 -11.96
N ILE A 53 -9.82 4.91 -13.01
CA ILE A 53 -10.81 4.36 -13.93
C ILE A 53 -10.11 4.05 -15.26
N PRO A 54 -9.86 2.76 -15.59
CA PRO A 54 -9.31 2.42 -16.89
C PRO A 54 -10.24 2.88 -18.03
N PRO A 55 -9.68 3.38 -19.15
CA PRO A 55 -10.48 3.94 -20.24
C PRO A 55 -11.06 2.88 -21.19
N PHE A 56 -10.76 1.60 -20.99
CA PHE A 56 -11.10 0.56 -21.97
C PHE A 56 -12.58 0.17 -21.87
N SER A 57 -13.35 0.38 -22.94
CA SER A 57 -14.75 -0.03 -23.03
C SER A 57 -15.62 0.42 -21.85
N THR A 58 -15.30 1.52 -21.17
CA THR A 58 -15.92 1.93 -19.90
C THR A 58 -17.44 2.01 -19.98
N LYS A 59 -18.00 2.50 -21.09
CA LYS A 59 -19.46 2.55 -21.32
C LYS A 59 -20.12 1.17 -21.32
N LYS A 60 -19.49 0.19 -21.99
CA LYS A 60 -19.98 -1.20 -22.03
C LYS A 60 -19.90 -1.84 -20.65
N ILE A 61 -18.79 -1.64 -19.95
CA ILE A 61 -18.58 -2.18 -18.60
C ILE A 61 -19.58 -1.59 -17.61
N GLN A 62 -19.78 -0.27 -17.62
CA GLN A 62 -20.77 0.39 -16.77
C GLN A 62 -22.17 -0.13 -17.06
N PHE A 63 -22.54 -0.30 -18.33
CA PHE A 63 -23.84 -0.87 -18.70
C PHE A 63 -24.04 -2.29 -18.13
N LEU A 64 -23.02 -3.14 -18.15
CA LEU A 64 -23.10 -4.49 -17.58
C LEU A 64 -23.27 -4.46 -16.06
N ILE A 65 -22.54 -3.57 -15.38
CA ILE A 65 -22.64 -3.35 -13.94
C ILE A 65 -24.05 -2.86 -13.58
N ASP A 66 -24.52 -1.78 -14.22
CA ASP A 66 -25.85 -1.20 -13.95
C ASP A 66 -26.97 -2.22 -14.18
N LYS A 67 -26.85 -3.03 -15.25
CA LYS A 67 -27.80 -4.11 -15.53
C LYS A 67 -27.79 -5.15 -14.40
N ARG A 68 -26.61 -5.52 -13.89
CA ARG A 68 -26.50 -6.47 -12.78
C ARG A 68 -27.09 -5.90 -11.50
N LEU A 69 -26.78 -4.66 -11.16
CA LEU A 69 -27.30 -4.01 -9.95
C LEU A 69 -28.83 -3.98 -9.90
N LYS A 70 -29.50 -3.76 -11.04
CA LYS A 70 -30.97 -3.81 -11.15
C LYS A 70 -31.60 -5.19 -10.94
N THR A 71 -30.80 -6.26 -10.96
CA THR A 71 -31.27 -7.65 -10.77
C THR A 71 -30.98 -8.18 -9.37
N LEU A 72 -30.30 -7.40 -8.53
CA LEU A 72 -30.05 -7.78 -7.16
C LEU A 72 -31.33 -7.60 -6.34
N PRO A 73 -31.61 -8.49 -5.37
CA PRO A 73 -32.73 -8.29 -4.47
C PRO A 73 -32.52 -7.05 -3.61
N ASP A 74 -33.59 -6.34 -3.24
CA ASP A 74 -33.53 -5.16 -2.36
C ASP A 74 -32.94 -5.49 -0.98
N GLU A 75 -33.01 -6.76 -0.57
CA GLU A 75 -32.45 -7.32 0.66
C GLU A 75 -30.98 -7.74 0.54
N ALA A 76 -30.31 -7.45 -0.58
CA ALA A 76 -28.86 -7.63 -0.75
C ALA A 76 -28.07 -6.61 0.10
N LEU A 77 -28.34 -6.57 1.40
CA LEU A 77 -27.75 -5.61 2.32
C LEU A 77 -26.55 -6.20 3.06
N THR A 78 -26.43 -7.53 3.20
CA THR A 78 -25.33 -8.18 3.95
C THR A 78 -24.61 -9.24 3.11
N ASP A 79 -23.28 -9.15 3.01
CA ASP A 79 -22.37 -10.19 2.52
C ASP A 79 -22.85 -10.96 1.26
N TYR A 80 -22.72 -10.36 0.07
CA TYR A 80 -23.22 -10.97 -1.17
C TYR A 80 -22.30 -10.78 -2.39
N ASP A 81 -22.42 -11.72 -3.33
CA ASP A 81 -21.77 -11.67 -4.65
C ASP A 81 -22.65 -10.93 -5.67
N ALA A 82 -22.23 -9.70 -5.96
CA ALA A 82 -22.85 -8.78 -6.90
C ALA A 82 -22.28 -8.91 -8.32
N GLY A 83 -21.44 -9.90 -8.61
CA GLY A 83 -20.76 -10.06 -9.88
C GLY A 83 -21.70 -10.30 -11.06
N ILE A 84 -21.32 -9.85 -12.26
CA ILE A 84 -22.06 -10.15 -13.49
C ILE A 84 -22.13 -11.67 -13.75
N PRO A 85 -23.06 -12.18 -14.58
CA PRO A 85 -23.09 -13.60 -14.91
C PRO A 85 -21.74 -14.11 -15.45
N ALA A 86 -21.33 -15.31 -15.05
CA ALA A 86 -20.03 -15.88 -15.43
C ALA A 86 -19.83 -15.93 -16.96
N ARG A 87 -20.89 -16.21 -17.72
CA ARG A 87 -20.88 -16.15 -19.18
C ARG A 87 -20.43 -14.77 -19.68
N ASP A 88 -21.01 -13.71 -19.13
CA ASP A 88 -20.73 -12.34 -19.56
C ASP A 88 -19.29 -11.96 -19.18
N PHE A 89 -18.84 -12.27 -17.96
CA PHE A 89 -17.44 -12.07 -17.53
C PHE A 89 -16.45 -12.81 -18.43
N ASN A 90 -16.72 -14.07 -18.76
CA ASN A 90 -15.80 -14.88 -19.57
C ASN A 90 -15.63 -14.36 -21.00
N THR A 91 -16.67 -13.74 -21.57
CA THR A 91 -16.64 -13.13 -22.91
C THR A 91 -15.90 -11.79 -22.98
N LEU A 92 -15.59 -11.16 -21.84
CA LEU A 92 -14.84 -9.91 -21.82
C LEU A 92 -13.40 -10.12 -22.34
N THR A 93 -12.92 -9.15 -23.11
CA THR A 93 -11.51 -9.07 -23.52
C THR A 93 -10.61 -8.83 -22.30
N ALA A 94 -9.28 -8.94 -22.46
CA ALA A 94 -8.35 -8.66 -21.38
C ALA A 94 -8.49 -7.22 -20.84
N GLU A 95 -8.60 -6.22 -21.72
CA GLU A 95 -8.77 -4.81 -21.34
C GLU A 95 -10.11 -4.55 -20.64
N GLU A 96 -11.16 -5.24 -21.09
CA GLU A 96 -12.49 -5.18 -20.50
C GLU A 96 -12.54 -5.84 -19.11
N LYS A 97 -11.91 -7.01 -18.95
CA LYS A 97 -11.75 -7.67 -17.64
C LYS A 97 -10.94 -6.82 -16.69
N PHE A 98 -9.87 -6.19 -17.17
CA PHE A 98 -9.10 -5.24 -16.37
C PHE A 98 -9.97 -4.08 -15.92
N THR A 99 -10.67 -3.40 -16.84
CA THR A 99 -11.55 -2.27 -16.51
C THR A 99 -12.62 -2.66 -15.51
N TYR A 100 -13.35 -3.75 -15.78
CA TYR A 100 -14.38 -4.26 -14.88
C TYR A 100 -13.82 -4.58 -13.50
N THR A 101 -12.69 -5.27 -13.41
CA THR A 101 -12.06 -5.60 -12.12
C THR A 101 -11.66 -4.35 -11.36
N MET A 102 -11.11 -3.34 -12.03
CA MET A 102 -10.63 -2.13 -11.37
C MET A 102 -11.77 -1.24 -10.84
N ILE A 103 -12.93 -1.22 -11.49
CA ILE A 103 -14.04 -0.31 -11.12
C ILE A 103 -15.18 -0.99 -10.35
N TYR A 104 -15.21 -2.32 -10.29
CA TYR A 104 -16.31 -3.06 -9.67
C TYR A 104 -15.84 -4.34 -8.97
N PRO A 105 -15.38 -4.23 -7.71
CA PRO A 105 -15.23 -5.41 -6.84
C PRO A 105 -16.61 -6.06 -6.62
N GLU A 106 -16.66 -7.39 -6.69
CA GLU A 106 -17.92 -8.12 -6.77
C GLU A 106 -18.51 -8.50 -5.42
N ILE A 107 -17.68 -8.57 -4.38
CA ILE A 107 -18.10 -9.01 -3.06
C ILE A 107 -18.33 -7.78 -2.20
N PHE A 108 -19.54 -7.63 -1.67
CA PHE A 108 -19.89 -6.55 -0.74
C PHE A 108 -20.01 -7.15 0.66
N SER A 109 -19.40 -6.51 1.65
CA SER A 109 -19.48 -6.91 3.05
C SER A 109 -19.73 -5.71 3.96
N GLN A 110 -20.59 -5.92 4.96
CA GLN A 110 -20.91 -4.90 5.97
C GLN A 110 -19.84 -4.75 7.06
N ALA A 111 -18.72 -5.48 6.97
CA ALA A 111 -17.62 -5.35 7.91
C ALA A 111 -16.89 -4.00 7.73
N CYS A 112 -17.54 -2.90 8.14
CA CYS A 112 -16.89 -1.62 8.34
C CYS A 112 -16.20 -1.66 9.69
N ALA A 113 -14.87 -1.71 9.72
CA ALA A 113 -14.15 -1.30 10.90
C ALA A 113 -14.42 0.20 11.13
N GLU A 114 -14.68 0.60 12.37
CA GLU A 114 -14.67 2.02 12.72
C GLU A 114 -13.33 2.60 12.30
N ARG A 115 -13.39 3.61 11.43
CA ARG A 115 -12.20 4.28 10.94
C ARG A 115 -11.87 5.43 11.88
N MET A 116 -10.63 5.49 12.33
CA MET A 116 -10.05 6.64 13.00
C MET A 116 -9.15 7.39 12.02
N PHE A 117 -9.47 8.67 11.83
CA PHE A 117 -8.72 9.54 10.95
C PHE A 117 -7.54 10.13 11.73
N VAL A 118 -6.38 10.21 11.09
CA VAL A 118 -5.14 10.69 11.70
C VAL A 118 -4.94 12.14 11.30
N ASN A 119 -4.49 12.96 12.25
CA ASN A 119 -4.11 14.34 12.01
C ASN A 119 -2.88 14.42 11.09
N ASP A 120 -2.91 15.36 10.14
CA ASP A 120 -1.85 15.60 9.16
C ASP A 120 -1.44 14.31 8.40
N PRO A 121 -2.39 13.55 7.82
CA PRO A 121 -2.13 12.26 7.18
C PRO A 121 -1.12 12.37 6.02
N GLN A 122 -0.99 13.56 5.41
CA GLN A 122 0.00 13.89 4.39
C GLN A 122 1.44 13.86 4.89
N LYS A 123 1.66 13.89 6.21
CA LYS A 123 2.96 13.78 6.86
C LYS A 123 3.21 12.38 7.41
N LYS A 124 2.36 11.40 7.11
CA LYS A 124 2.45 10.04 7.64
C LYS A 124 2.66 9.01 6.53
N ILE A 125 3.29 7.89 6.88
CA ILE A 125 3.36 6.66 6.09
C ILE A 125 2.53 5.62 6.82
N PHE A 126 1.50 5.08 6.17
CA PHE A 126 0.58 4.13 6.78
C PHE A 126 1.06 2.69 6.60
N GLY A 127 0.73 1.81 7.55
CA GLY A 127 1.00 0.38 7.43
C GLY A 127 0.08 -0.32 6.44
N GLN A 128 -1.12 0.23 6.20
CA GLN A 128 -2.15 -0.35 5.33
C GLN A 128 -2.66 0.67 4.29
N LEU A 129 -3.07 0.15 3.14
CA LEU A 129 -3.88 0.90 2.17
C LEU A 129 -5.33 0.94 2.62
N LEU A 130 -6.07 1.99 2.22
CA LEU A 130 -7.45 2.17 2.65
C LEU A 130 -8.44 1.17 2.04
N PHE A 131 -8.04 0.36 1.06
CA PHE A 131 -8.90 -0.60 0.38
C PHE A 131 -9.53 -1.62 1.33
N VAL A 132 -8.83 -1.96 2.41
CA VAL A 132 -9.31 -2.86 3.47
C VAL A 132 -10.60 -2.36 4.14
N TYR A 133 -10.86 -1.05 4.11
CA TYR A 133 -12.01 -0.41 4.75
C TYR A 133 -13.21 -0.21 3.81
N ASN A 134 -13.10 -0.51 2.52
CA ASN A 134 -14.14 -0.13 1.56
C ASN A 134 -15.37 -1.05 1.60
N GLY A 135 -15.37 -2.10 2.45
CA GLY A 135 -16.48 -3.07 2.53
C GLY A 135 -16.73 -3.79 1.20
N VAL A 136 -15.76 -3.75 0.28
CA VAL A 136 -15.86 -4.39 -1.03
C VAL A 136 -14.57 -5.13 -1.36
N PHE A 137 -14.71 -6.33 -1.92
CA PHE A 137 -13.59 -7.21 -2.24
C PHE A 137 -13.71 -7.74 -3.65
N TRP A 138 -12.57 -8.02 -4.26
CA TRP A 138 -12.56 -8.75 -5.53
C TRP A 138 -12.95 -10.21 -5.30
N SER A 139 -13.79 -10.75 -6.17
CA SER A 139 -14.13 -12.17 -6.14
C SER A 139 -12.93 -13.05 -6.51
N GLU A 140 -13.05 -14.35 -6.26
CA GLU A 140 -12.03 -15.32 -6.63
C GLU A 140 -11.73 -15.30 -8.15
N ARG A 141 -12.73 -15.08 -9.01
CA ARG A 141 -12.53 -15.02 -10.46
C ARG A 141 -11.76 -13.76 -10.88
N GLN A 142 -11.98 -12.64 -10.21
CA GLN A 142 -11.25 -11.39 -10.45
C GLN A 142 -9.79 -11.54 -10.01
N ILE A 143 -9.56 -12.08 -8.80
CA ILE A 143 -8.21 -12.37 -8.28
C ILE A 143 -7.49 -13.37 -9.17
N SER A 144 -8.17 -14.44 -9.59
CA SER A 144 -7.62 -15.44 -10.51
C SER A 144 -7.26 -14.86 -11.87
N TYR A 145 -8.11 -14.00 -12.43
CA TYR A 145 -7.80 -13.26 -13.67
C TYR A 145 -6.52 -12.44 -13.49
N MET A 146 -6.42 -11.63 -12.43
CA MET A 146 -5.25 -10.79 -12.17
C MET A 146 -3.98 -11.62 -12.03
N LYS A 147 -3.99 -12.66 -11.18
CA LYS A 147 -2.82 -13.52 -10.95
C LYS A 147 -2.38 -14.27 -12.21
N LYS A 148 -3.31 -14.83 -12.98
CA LYS A 148 -3.00 -15.56 -14.22
C LYS A 148 -2.48 -14.64 -15.34
N ASN A 149 -2.88 -13.38 -15.34
CA ASN A 149 -2.51 -12.38 -16.36
C ASN A 149 -1.60 -11.28 -15.81
N LYS A 150 -0.84 -11.59 -14.75
CA LYS A 150 -0.10 -10.62 -13.94
C LYS A 150 0.76 -9.66 -14.76
N ALA A 151 1.55 -10.16 -15.70
CA ALA A 151 2.39 -9.32 -16.55
C ALA A 151 1.57 -8.31 -17.37
N GLN A 152 0.45 -8.74 -17.95
CA GLN A 152 -0.44 -7.87 -18.73
C GLN A 152 -1.12 -6.83 -17.84
N VAL A 153 -1.60 -7.23 -16.66
CA VAL A 153 -2.23 -6.32 -15.69
C VAL A 153 -1.23 -5.26 -15.22
N LEU A 154 0.02 -5.64 -14.94
CA LEU A 154 1.08 -4.69 -14.58
C LEU A 154 1.41 -3.73 -15.72
N THR A 155 1.42 -4.19 -16.97
CA THR A 155 1.58 -3.31 -18.13
C THR A 155 0.47 -2.26 -18.18
N PHE A 156 -0.80 -2.66 -18.02
CA PHE A 156 -1.91 -1.71 -17.99
C PHE A 156 -1.78 -0.70 -16.84
N ILE A 157 -1.47 -1.16 -15.62
CA ILE A 157 -1.27 -0.27 -14.47
C ILE A 157 -0.15 0.73 -14.75
N ARG A 158 1.01 0.26 -15.26
CA ARG A 158 2.16 1.11 -15.57
C ARG A 158 1.82 2.17 -16.60
N GLU A 159 1.25 1.77 -17.73
CA GLU A 159 0.94 2.68 -18.83
C GLU A 159 -0.11 3.72 -18.44
N LEU A 160 -1.17 3.30 -17.75
CA LEU A 160 -2.26 4.20 -17.35
C LEU A 160 -1.82 5.15 -16.23
N SER A 161 -1.04 4.68 -15.26
CA SER A 161 -0.51 5.54 -14.20
C SER A 161 0.49 6.53 -14.77
N GLY A 162 1.36 6.11 -15.69
CA GLY A 162 2.32 7.00 -16.36
C GLY A 162 1.65 8.09 -17.20
N LYS A 163 0.52 7.79 -17.86
CA LYS A 163 -0.24 8.77 -18.66
C LYS A 163 -0.93 9.85 -17.82
N THR A 164 -1.42 9.48 -16.63
CA THR A 164 -2.20 10.38 -15.77
C THR A 164 -1.35 11.01 -14.67
N ASN A 165 -0.14 10.50 -14.45
CA ASN A 165 0.68 10.75 -13.27
C ASN A 165 -0.08 10.48 -11.95
N GLU A 166 -1.03 9.54 -11.96
CA GLU A 166 -1.82 9.15 -10.79
C GLU A 166 -1.92 7.62 -10.72
N MET A 167 -1.75 7.06 -9.53
CA MET A 167 -1.97 5.64 -9.27
C MET A 167 -3.03 5.49 -8.19
N GLY A 168 -4.24 5.10 -8.60
CA GLY A 168 -5.37 4.94 -7.70
C GLY A 168 -5.19 3.79 -6.71
N LEU A 169 -5.99 3.81 -5.66
CA LEU A 169 -6.01 2.81 -4.60
C LEU A 169 -6.20 1.40 -5.16
N ASN A 170 -7.16 1.21 -6.08
CA ASN A 170 -7.40 -0.07 -6.76
C ASN A 170 -6.17 -0.62 -7.51
N TYR A 171 -5.35 0.22 -8.15
CA TYR A 171 -4.14 -0.25 -8.85
C TYR A 171 -3.08 -0.72 -7.85
N LYS A 172 -2.85 0.04 -6.77
CA LYS A 172 -1.94 -0.34 -5.68
C LYS A 172 -2.40 -1.66 -5.02
N SER A 173 -3.69 -1.78 -4.74
CA SER A 173 -4.28 -3.00 -4.18
C SER A 173 -4.16 -4.19 -5.13
N ALA A 174 -4.34 -4.00 -6.44
CA ALA A 174 -4.19 -5.08 -7.43
C ALA A 174 -2.75 -5.62 -7.46
N ILE A 175 -1.75 -4.74 -7.37
CA ILE A 175 -0.33 -5.11 -7.24
C ILE A 175 -0.11 -6.01 -6.01
N LEU A 176 -0.72 -5.66 -4.86
CA LEU A 176 -0.61 -6.43 -3.63
C LEU A 176 -1.33 -7.78 -3.71
N GLU A 177 -2.52 -7.84 -4.33
CA GLU A 177 -3.28 -9.07 -4.51
C GLU A 177 -2.54 -10.08 -5.40
N MET A 178 -1.86 -9.58 -6.43
CA MET A 178 -1.02 -10.39 -7.30
C MET A 178 0.34 -10.78 -6.68
N ASN A 179 0.69 -10.22 -5.52
CA ASN A 179 2.03 -10.29 -4.93
C ASN A 179 3.12 -9.94 -5.96
N ALA A 180 2.90 -8.85 -6.69
CA ALA A 180 3.69 -8.47 -7.86
C ALA A 180 4.97 -7.71 -7.48
N TRP A 181 5.91 -8.40 -6.84
CA TRP A 181 7.21 -7.83 -6.45
C TRP A 181 8.00 -7.28 -7.64
N GLU A 182 7.77 -7.79 -8.86
CA GLU A 182 8.40 -7.28 -10.08
C GLU A 182 8.02 -5.82 -10.41
N SER A 183 6.99 -5.28 -9.76
CA SER A 183 6.57 -3.87 -9.91
C SER A 183 7.42 -2.88 -9.10
N ILE A 184 8.26 -3.35 -8.18
CA ILE A 184 9.03 -2.50 -7.26
C ILE A 184 9.82 -1.39 -7.97
N PRO A 185 10.62 -1.63 -9.02
CA PRO A 185 11.37 -0.56 -9.68
C PRO A 185 10.44 0.54 -10.23
N PHE A 186 9.35 0.13 -10.88
CA PHE A 186 8.35 1.07 -11.39
C PHE A 186 7.68 1.88 -10.26
N LEU A 187 7.36 1.25 -9.12
CA LEU A 187 6.78 1.94 -7.97
C LEU A 187 7.74 2.97 -7.38
N ILE A 188 9.04 2.63 -7.27
CA ILE A 188 10.08 3.55 -6.80
C ILE A 188 10.18 4.75 -7.75
N ASP A 189 10.33 4.51 -9.05
CA ASP A 189 10.43 5.56 -10.07
C ASP A 189 9.18 6.45 -10.08
N PHE A 190 7.99 5.86 -9.97
CA PHE A 190 6.73 6.58 -9.92
C PHE A 190 6.64 7.49 -8.69
N TYR A 191 7.01 6.97 -7.51
CA TYR A 191 7.01 7.73 -6.27
C TYR A 191 8.02 8.88 -6.29
N GLN A 192 9.22 8.69 -6.84
CA GLN A 192 10.22 9.75 -6.95
C GLN A 192 9.71 10.94 -7.78
N ASN A 193 8.88 10.66 -8.79
CA ASN A 193 8.20 11.68 -9.59
C ASN A 193 6.89 12.21 -8.97
N ASN A 194 6.38 11.54 -7.93
CA ASN A 194 5.12 11.87 -7.27
C ASN A 194 5.18 11.69 -5.75
N ARG A 195 6.09 12.42 -5.09
CA ARG A 195 6.39 12.29 -3.64
C ARG A 195 5.22 12.64 -2.71
N ARG A 196 4.14 13.22 -3.25
CA ARG A 196 2.89 13.44 -2.51
C ARG A 196 2.22 12.11 -2.15
N ASP A 197 2.34 11.10 -3.00
CA ASP A 197 1.66 9.82 -2.87
C ASP A 197 2.43 8.84 -1.97
N LYS A 198 2.30 9.02 -0.66
CA LYS A 198 2.96 8.15 0.33
C LYS A 198 2.38 6.74 0.38
N ASP A 199 1.21 6.50 -0.22
CA ASP A 199 0.65 5.15 -0.31
C ASP A 199 1.46 4.25 -1.26
N ILE A 200 2.32 4.82 -2.12
CA ILE A 200 3.32 4.03 -2.85
C ILE A 200 4.35 3.43 -1.89
N LEU A 201 4.84 4.20 -0.90
CA LEU A 201 5.73 3.66 0.14
C LEU A 201 5.02 2.58 0.98
N THR A 202 3.75 2.78 1.31
CA THR A 202 2.91 1.75 1.95
C THR A 202 2.80 0.49 1.09
N THR A 203 2.63 0.64 -0.23
CA THR A 203 2.59 -0.49 -1.17
C THR A 203 3.90 -1.28 -1.16
N LEU A 204 5.05 -0.60 -1.16
CA LEU A 204 6.36 -1.23 -1.06
C LEU A 204 6.52 -1.98 0.27
N LEU A 205 6.14 -1.38 1.40
CA LEU A 205 6.16 -2.02 2.72
C LEU A 205 5.30 -3.28 2.77
N LEU A 206 4.12 -3.25 2.14
CA LEU A 206 3.22 -4.41 2.10
C LEU A 206 3.74 -5.53 1.20
N LEU A 207 4.43 -5.20 0.10
CA LEU A 207 5.16 -6.20 -0.71
C LEU A 207 6.31 -6.84 0.08
N LEU A 208 7.09 -6.04 0.80
CA LEU A 208 8.15 -6.54 1.70
C LEU A 208 7.58 -7.46 2.78
N LYS A 209 6.44 -7.08 3.38
CA LYS A 209 5.72 -7.90 4.37
C LYS A 209 5.30 -9.25 3.77
N LYS A 210 4.66 -9.25 2.60
CA LYS A 210 4.26 -10.48 1.87
C LYS A 210 5.45 -11.33 1.44
N GLY A 211 6.62 -10.71 1.23
CA GLY A 211 7.88 -11.38 0.94
C GLY A 211 8.53 -12.07 2.15
N GLU A 212 7.98 -11.86 3.37
CA GLU A 212 8.41 -12.49 4.61
C GLU A 212 9.91 -12.32 4.94
N LEU A 213 10.52 -11.21 4.48
CA LEU A 213 11.96 -10.94 4.63
C LEU A 213 12.36 -10.79 6.11
N SER A 214 13.26 -11.64 6.60
CA SER A 214 13.68 -11.67 8.02
C SER A 214 14.21 -10.33 8.52
N ASP A 215 15.08 -9.66 7.76
CA ASP A 215 15.69 -8.39 8.19
C ASP A 215 14.63 -7.28 8.28
N PHE A 216 13.64 -7.29 7.38
CA PHE A 216 12.53 -6.35 7.45
C PHE A 216 11.67 -6.60 8.69
N LYS A 217 11.35 -7.86 9.02
CA LYS A 217 10.58 -8.23 10.22
C LYS A 217 11.22 -7.79 11.54
N GLN A 218 12.55 -7.70 11.57
CA GLN A 218 13.31 -7.24 12.75
C GLN A 218 13.51 -5.71 12.78
N SER A 219 13.05 -5.00 11.75
CA SER A 219 13.23 -3.56 11.65
C SER A 219 12.30 -2.80 12.58
N LYS A 220 12.74 -1.60 13.01
CA LYS A 220 11.91 -0.68 13.79
C LYS A 220 10.62 -0.29 13.05
N ILE A 221 10.68 -0.14 11.73
CA ILE A 221 9.52 0.20 10.90
C ILE A 221 8.49 -0.94 10.94
N TYR A 222 8.94 -2.19 10.80
CA TYR A 222 8.03 -3.33 10.89
C TYR A 222 7.35 -3.41 12.25
N HIS A 223 8.10 -3.29 13.35
CA HIS A 223 7.51 -3.31 14.69
C HIS A 223 6.50 -2.17 14.91
N LYS A 224 6.76 -0.97 14.36
CA LYS A 224 5.84 0.18 14.47
C LYS A 224 4.56 0.04 13.65
N LEU A 225 4.61 -0.65 12.52
CA LEU A 225 3.47 -0.75 11.59
C LEU A 225 2.74 -2.09 11.63
N TYR A 226 3.40 -3.15 12.06
CA TYR A 226 2.94 -4.54 11.98
C TYR A 226 3.24 -5.38 13.23
N GLY A 227 3.72 -4.74 14.31
CA GLY A 227 4.02 -5.40 15.58
C GLY A 227 2.76 -5.84 16.34
N PRO A 228 2.93 -6.54 17.48
CA PRO A 228 1.81 -7.07 18.26
C PRO A 228 0.84 -6.00 18.78
N ASP A 229 1.32 -4.78 19.03
CA ASP A 229 0.53 -3.67 19.56
C ASP A 229 -0.02 -2.74 18.46
N THR A 230 0.03 -3.17 17.19
CA THR A 230 -0.41 -2.38 16.03
C THR A 230 -1.82 -2.75 15.59
N ASN A 231 -2.48 -1.83 14.88
CA ASN A 231 -3.80 -2.06 14.29
C ASN A 231 -3.79 -1.67 12.80
N TYR A 232 -4.93 -1.82 12.13
CA TYR A 232 -5.05 -1.51 10.69
C TYR A 232 -4.82 -0.03 10.34
N GLU A 233 -4.73 0.85 11.33
CA GLU A 233 -4.53 2.29 11.18
C GLU A 233 -3.14 2.74 11.60
N SER A 234 -2.28 1.81 12.01
CA SER A 234 -0.92 2.14 12.39
C SER A 234 -0.17 2.89 11.28
N TRP A 235 0.54 3.93 11.70
CA TRP A 235 1.29 4.84 10.87
C TRP A 235 2.64 5.22 11.49
N MET A 236 3.51 5.82 10.70
CA MET A 236 4.72 6.48 11.18
C MET A 236 4.88 7.85 10.54
N ASP A 237 5.57 8.75 11.22
CA ASP A 237 5.92 10.03 10.62
C ASP A 237 6.79 9.82 9.39
N PHE A 238 6.47 10.57 8.35
CA PHE A 238 7.32 10.69 7.19
C PHE A 238 8.63 11.38 7.61
N SER A 239 9.74 10.78 7.22
CA SER A 239 11.07 11.36 7.27
C SER A 239 11.88 10.84 6.09
N GLU A 240 12.88 11.60 5.66
CA GLU A 240 13.79 11.18 4.57
C GLU A 240 14.49 9.86 4.91
N ALA A 241 14.84 9.65 6.19
CA ALA A 241 15.43 8.39 6.66
C ALA A 241 14.48 7.20 6.51
N ASN A 242 13.18 7.36 6.84
CA ASN A 242 12.19 6.30 6.66
C ASN A 242 11.93 6.03 5.17
N GLU A 243 11.82 7.09 4.36
CA GLU A 243 11.65 6.99 2.91
C GLU A 243 12.81 6.23 2.26
N GLN A 244 14.05 6.63 2.55
CA GLN A 244 15.26 6.00 2.02
C GLN A 244 15.33 4.53 2.43
N TYR A 245 15.09 4.22 3.70
CA TYR A 245 15.09 2.83 4.17
C TYR A 245 14.07 1.96 3.41
N ILE A 246 12.85 2.46 3.17
CA ILE A 246 11.81 1.72 2.44
C ILE A 246 12.25 1.45 1.00
N ILE A 247 12.74 2.47 0.31
CA ILE A 247 13.17 2.37 -1.09
C ILE A 247 14.34 1.39 -1.22
N GLU A 248 15.37 1.52 -0.38
CA GLU A 248 16.56 0.65 -0.42
C GLU A 248 16.20 -0.80 -0.07
N THR A 249 15.37 -1.01 0.96
CA THR A 249 14.94 -2.36 1.36
C THR A 249 14.10 -3.02 0.26
N ALA A 250 13.19 -2.26 -0.37
CA ALA A 250 12.39 -2.75 -1.50
C ALA A 250 13.27 -3.09 -2.71
N GLN A 251 14.21 -2.23 -3.06
CA GLN A 251 15.14 -2.47 -4.16
C GLN A 251 16.02 -3.71 -3.90
N ALA A 252 16.53 -3.86 -2.68
CA ALA A 252 17.30 -5.03 -2.28
C ALA A 252 16.46 -6.32 -2.37
N TYR A 253 15.20 -6.27 -1.92
CA TYR A 253 14.27 -7.39 -2.06
C TYR A 253 14.02 -7.75 -3.52
N TYR A 254 13.77 -6.77 -4.40
CA TYR A 254 13.63 -6.99 -5.84
C TYR A 254 14.87 -7.65 -6.44
N ASN A 255 16.07 -7.12 -6.17
CA ASN A 255 17.32 -7.66 -6.69
C ASN A 255 17.55 -9.11 -6.24
N LYS A 256 17.26 -9.42 -4.97
CA LYS A 256 17.34 -10.78 -4.44
C LYS A 256 16.41 -11.72 -5.21
N ARG A 257 15.16 -11.31 -5.44
CA ARG A 257 14.13 -12.12 -6.13
C ARG A 257 14.43 -12.34 -7.61
N GLN A 258 15.15 -11.44 -8.27
CA GLN A 258 15.61 -11.66 -9.64
C GLN A 258 16.74 -12.70 -9.75
N GLY A 259 17.51 -12.91 -8.67
CA GLY A 259 18.59 -13.89 -8.63
C GLY A 259 18.18 -15.29 -8.17
N GLU A 260 16.93 -15.47 -7.71
CA GLU A 260 16.30 -16.74 -7.35
C GLU A 260 15.64 -17.40 -8.58
#